data_AF-A0A2N0VIG8-F1
#
_entry.id   AF-A0A2N0VIG8-F1
#
_cell.length_a   1.000
_cell.length_b   1.000
_cell.length_c   1.000
_cell.angle_alpha   90.00
_cell.angle_beta   90.00
_cell.angle_gamma   90.00
#
_symmetry.space_group_name_H-M   'P 1'
#
loop_
_entity.id
_entity.type
_entity.pdbx_description
1 polymer ?
#
loop_
_entity_poly.entity_id
_entity_poly.type
_entity_poly.pdbx_seq_one_letter_code
_entity_poly.pdbx_strand_id
1 'polypeptide(L)'
;MKNSIFKLFNVILVIGVLAVGCDLTESTVDEPSDVQVQMKVNAGPVAKAMLTSNNEHTNTLEIQEVKMFIEKMELESITDDSSDFEIENFIADLPLDGSPLVITEKQIPAGLYDEFELEMEKPDDDDVQVKDPDFRDETGSYSLVVKGLFNGEEFTFRSAEDFEIEMDLNPPLEVTETESSTLVISIDVDSWFTGSNGEKLDPKDFKNTEMINDNIENSFDGFEDDYDDDSEEYEFEGYVESVDLTEQTFTLTNGMTLHVNSETRFDDDLKSLDELEYAISEGYTVEADGEYYVDSSGRNVVVEVDLEIEDEDDFEDYDFEGYVESVDLTEQTFTLTNGMTLHVNSETRFDDDLKSLDELEHAISEGYTVEADGEYYVDSSGRDVVVEVDLEIEDEDDFEDYDFEGYVESVDLTEQTFTLTNGMTLHVNSETRFEDDLKSLDELEHAISEGYTVEADGEYYVDSSGRDVVIEVDLEIENGDDD
;
A
#
# COMPACT_ATOMS: atom_id res chain seq x y z
N MET A 1 -66.97 -85.60 -22.78
CA MET A 1 -66.14 -84.92 -23.81
C MET A 1 -65.55 -83.67 -23.19
N LYS A 2 -64.21 -83.61 -23.21
CA LYS A 2 -63.28 -82.47 -23.13
C LYS A 2 -63.47 -81.37 -22.06
N ASN A 3 -62.53 -81.45 -21.10
CA ASN A 3 -61.96 -80.40 -20.23
C ASN A 3 -61.50 -79.17 -21.06
N SER A 4 -61.18 -77.98 -20.54
CA SER A 4 -60.74 -77.59 -19.20
C SER A 4 -60.91 -76.09 -18.97
N ILE A 5 -61.36 -75.77 -17.75
CA ILE A 5 -61.17 -74.62 -16.85
C ILE A 5 -59.86 -73.81 -17.09
N PHE A 6 -59.92 -72.46 -17.03
CA PHE A 6 -59.22 -71.55 -16.07
C PHE A 6 -59.47 -70.07 -16.44
N LYS A 7 -60.44 -69.41 -15.78
CA LYS A 7 -60.32 -68.35 -14.72
C LYS A 7 -59.89 -66.96 -15.22
N LEU A 8 -60.88 -66.05 -15.15
CA LEU A 8 -60.79 -64.59 -15.11
C LEU A 8 -59.75 -64.08 -14.10
N PHE A 9 -59.02 -63.03 -14.45
CA PHE A 9 -58.77 -61.92 -13.53
C PHE A 9 -58.89 -60.58 -14.29
N ASN A 10 -59.65 -59.67 -13.69
CA ASN A 10 -60.02 -58.36 -14.23
C ASN A 10 -58.81 -57.43 -14.31
N VAL A 11 -58.66 -56.79 -15.48
CA VAL A 11 -57.85 -55.59 -15.69
C VAL A 11 -58.67 -54.39 -15.19
N ILE A 12 -58.13 -53.65 -14.23
CA ILE A 12 -58.57 -52.28 -13.94
C ILE A 12 -57.42 -51.34 -14.28
N LEU A 13 -57.73 -50.48 -15.25
CA LEU A 13 -56.95 -49.36 -15.75
C LEU A 13 -56.92 -48.25 -14.68
N VAL A 14 -55.73 -47.87 -14.23
CA VAL A 14 -55.50 -46.61 -13.50
C VAL A 14 -54.39 -45.85 -14.21
N ILE A 15 -54.76 -44.69 -14.75
CA ILE A 15 -53.88 -43.73 -15.40
C ILE A 15 -53.06 -43.06 -14.29
N GLY A 16 -51.77 -43.41 -14.21
CA GLY A 16 -50.80 -42.80 -13.31
C GLY A 16 -50.14 -41.59 -13.97
N VAL A 17 -50.22 -40.45 -13.28
CA VAL A 17 -49.51 -39.21 -13.59
C VAL A 17 -48.01 -39.48 -13.47
N LEU A 18 -47.26 -39.20 -14.54
CA LEU A 18 -45.79 -39.20 -14.53
C LEU A 18 -45.31 -37.96 -13.77
N ALA A 19 -45.10 -38.10 -12.47
CA ALA A 19 -44.11 -37.30 -11.76
C ALA A 19 -42.79 -38.06 -11.88
N VAL A 20 -41.84 -37.50 -12.63
CA VAL A 20 -40.44 -37.94 -12.61
C VAL A 20 -39.91 -37.56 -11.23
N GLY A 21 -39.98 -38.49 -10.29
CA GLY A 21 -39.12 -38.47 -9.11
C GLY A 21 -37.81 -39.10 -9.54
N CYS A 22 -36.74 -38.31 -9.63
CA CYS A 22 -35.40 -38.88 -9.71
C CYS A 22 -35.07 -39.52 -8.37
N ASP A 23 -34.86 -40.81 -8.48
CA ASP A 23 -34.44 -41.78 -7.50
C ASP A 23 -33.07 -41.38 -6.94
N LEU A 24 -33.01 -41.06 -5.65
CA LEU A 24 -31.77 -40.88 -4.89
C LEU A 24 -31.41 -42.22 -4.27
N THR A 25 -30.71 -43.08 -5.01
CA THR A 25 -29.73 -44.03 -4.44
C THR A 25 -28.89 -44.69 -5.52
N GLU A 26 -27.57 -44.63 -5.31
CA GLU A 26 -26.50 -45.43 -5.92
C GLU A 26 -26.12 -45.11 -7.38
N SER A 27 -25.28 -44.08 -7.53
CA SER A 27 -24.10 -44.22 -8.40
C SER A 27 -22.87 -44.24 -7.50
N THR A 28 -22.21 -45.39 -7.47
CA THR A 28 -20.88 -45.58 -6.90
C THR A 28 -19.89 -44.74 -7.68
N VAL A 29 -19.32 -43.74 -7.01
CA VAL A 29 -18.03 -43.11 -7.34
C VAL A 29 -16.91 -44.14 -7.23
N ASP A 30 -16.02 -44.17 -8.23
CA ASP A 30 -14.59 -44.50 -8.11
C ASP A 30 -13.90 -44.38 -9.48
N GLU A 31 -14.03 -43.23 -10.14
CA GLU A 31 -12.98 -42.75 -11.03
C GLU A 31 -12.58 -41.39 -10.45
N PRO A 32 -11.31 -41.17 -10.05
CA PRO A 32 -10.86 -39.85 -9.61
C PRO A 32 -11.04 -38.84 -10.74
N SER A 33 -11.38 -37.60 -10.40
CA SER A 33 -11.53 -36.53 -11.39
C SER A 33 -10.13 -36.13 -11.87
N ASP A 34 -9.89 -36.20 -13.18
CA ASP A 34 -8.62 -35.74 -13.79
C ASP A 34 -8.56 -34.22 -13.72
N VAL A 35 -7.58 -33.68 -13.01
CA VAL A 35 -7.26 -32.25 -13.03
C VAL A 35 -6.54 -31.97 -14.36
N GLN A 36 -7.01 -30.97 -15.13
CA GLN A 36 -6.44 -30.63 -16.44
C GLN A 36 -5.88 -29.21 -16.40
N VAL A 37 -4.55 -29.08 -16.37
CA VAL A 37 -3.87 -27.81 -16.72
C VAL A 37 -4.10 -27.58 -18.23
N GLN A 38 -4.50 -26.37 -18.64
CA GLN A 38 -5.03 -26.06 -19.97
C GLN A 38 -4.37 -24.83 -20.61
N MET A 39 -3.28 -24.98 -21.37
CA MET A 39 -2.65 -23.84 -22.06
C MET A 39 -3.46 -23.39 -23.29
N LYS A 40 -3.54 -22.08 -23.58
CA LYS A 40 -4.31 -21.54 -24.71
C LYS A 40 -3.49 -20.55 -25.55
N VAL A 41 -3.35 -20.84 -26.84
CA VAL A 41 -2.62 -19.95 -27.78
C VAL A 41 -3.49 -18.77 -28.24
N ASN A 42 -2.93 -17.56 -28.23
CA ASN A 42 -3.48 -16.40 -28.92
C ASN A 42 -2.89 -16.30 -30.33
N ALA A 43 -3.37 -17.11 -31.26
CA ALA A 43 -2.99 -16.98 -32.67
C ALA A 43 -3.81 -15.87 -33.35
N GLY A 44 -3.16 -14.96 -34.07
CA GLY A 44 -3.84 -13.89 -34.79
C GLY A 44 -4.84 -14.42 -35.83
N PRO A 45 -5.86 -13.65 -36.25
CA PRO A 45 -6.96 -14.12 -37.11
C PRO A 45 -6.58 -14.42 -38.59
N VAL A 46 -5.33 -14.77 -38.88
CA VAL A 46 -4.84 -14.89 -40.27
C VAL A 46 -4.87 -16.32 -40.81
N ALA A 47 -5.06 -17.36 -39.98
CA ALA A 47 -5.05 -18.76 -40.44
C ALA A 47 -6.20 -19.18 -41.39
N LYS A 48 -7.12 -18.28 -41.77
CA LYS A 48 -8.22 -18.64 -42.69
C LYS A 48 -8.58 -17.65 -43.80
N ALA A 49 -7.82 -16.56 -43.96
CA ALA A 49 -8.24 -15.44 -44.81
C ALA A 49 -7.29 -15.08 -45.96
N MET A 50 -6.59 -16.03 -46.61
CA MET A 50 -5.88 -15.75 -47.86
C MET A 50 -6.00 -16.88 -48.90
N LEU A 51 -7.21 -17.10 -49.41
CA LEU A 51 -7.41 -17.81 -50.71
C LEU A 51 -7.84 -16.88 -51.86
N THR A 52 -7.88 -15.57 -51.64
CA THR A 52 -8.26 -14.63 -52.70
C THR A 52 -7.59 -13.27 -52.54
N SER A 53 -6.34 -13.13 -52.96
CA SER A 53 -5.86 -11.91 -53.63
C SER A 53 -4.48 -12.14 -54.25
N ASN A 54 -4.42 -12.00 -55.58
CA ASN A 54 -3.16 -11.88 -56.30
C ASN A 54 -2.60 -10.48 -56.06
N ASN A 55 -1.65 -10.33 -55.14
CA ASN A 55 -0.63 -9.29 -55.15
C ASN A 55 0.50 -9.73 -54.21
N GLU A 56 1.72 -9.70 -54.75
CA GLU A 56 3.04 -9.91 -54.14
C GLU A 56 3.06 -10.24 -52.63
N HIS A 57 3.12 -11.54 -52.30
CA HIS A 57 3.36 -12.01 -50.92
C HIS A 57 4.87 -12.17 -50.72
N THR A 58 5.51 -11.12 -50.26
CA THR A 58 6.78 -11.20 -49.56
C THR A 58 6.51 -10.75 -48.13
N ASN A 59 6.89 -11.55 -47.13
CA ASN A 59 6.53 -11.50 -45.71
C ASN A 59 5.18 -12.12 -45.30
N THR A 60 4.91 -13.37 -45.70
CA THR A 60 3.83 -14.18 -45.06
C THR A 60 4.43 -15.32 -44.24
N LEU A 61 4.01 -15.44 -42.99
CA LEU A 61 4.33 -16.55 -42.08
C LEU A 61 3.04 -17.33 -41.76
N GLU A 62 3.11 -18.65 -41.79
CA GLU A 62 2.05 -19.56 -41.34
C GLU A 62 2.68 -20.63 -40.44
N ILE A 63 2.33 -20.64 -39.16
CA ILE A 63 2.80 -21.65 -38.21
C ILE A 63 1.81 -22.81 -38.23
N GLN A 64 2.34 -24.03 -38.33
CA GLN A 64 1.54 -25.26 -38.50
C GLN A 64 1.72 -26.23 -37.34
N GLU A 65 2.86 -26.21 -36.67
CA GLU A 65 3.16 -27.08 -35.54
C GLU A 65 4.18 -26.39 -34.63
N VAL A 66 3.95 -26.47 -33.32
CA VAL A 66 4.90 -26.07 -32.28
C VAL A 66 4.98 -27.23 -31.30
N LYS A 67 6.20 -27.74 -31.08
CA LYS A 67 6.48 -28.78 -30.11
C LYS A 67 7.51 -28.29 -29.12
N MET A 68 7.27 -28.56 -27.86
CA MET A 68 8.17 -28.24 -26.74
C MET A 68 8.59 -29.54 -26.07
N PHE A 69 9.87 -29.67 -25.78
CA PHE A 69 10.34 -30.65 -24.81
C PHE A 69 10.33 -29.95 -23.46
N ILE A 70 9.53 -30.46 -22.53
CA ILE A 70 9.41 -29.96 -21.18
C ILE A 70 10.31 -30.84 -20.31
N GLU A 71 11.33 -30.23 -19.71
CA GLU A 71 12.16 -30.88 -18.71
C GLU A 71 11.38 -31.05 -17.42
N LYS A 72 10.74 -29.98 -16.94
CA LYS A 72 10.00 -29.95 -15.69
C LYS A 72 8.72 -29.12 -15.81
N MET A 73 7.69 -29.54 -15.10
CA MET A 73 6.52 -28.73 -14.79
C MET A 73 6.21 -28.92 -13.32
N GLU A 74 6.10 -27.82 -12.59
CA GLU A 74 5.82 -27.79 -11.17
C GLU A 74 4.62 -26.92 -10.83
N LEU A 75 3.92 -27.29 -9.77
CA LEU A 75 2.99 -26.45 -9.04
C LEU A 75 3.43 -26.46 -7.58
N GLU A 76 3.89 -25.32 -7.07
CA GLU A 76 4.29 -25.17 -5.68
C GLU A 76 3.07 -24.95 -4.79
N SER A 77 2.99 -25.68 -3.68
CA SER A 77 1.90 -25.55 -2.74
C SER A 77 2.19 -24.47 -1.71
N ILE A 78 1.18 -23.65 -1.40
CA ILE A 78 1.25 -22.63 -0.33
C ILE A 78 1.63 -23.22 1.05
N THR A 79 1.49 -24.54 1.21
CA THR A 79 1.89 -25.27 2.41
C THR A 79 3.15 -26.06 2.11
N ASP A 80 4.23 -25.75 2.83
CA ASP A 80 5.54 -26.43 2.87
C ASP A 80 5.46 -27.87 3.45
N ASP A 81 4.45 -28.64 3.04
CA ASP A 81 4.15 -29.99 3.53
C ASP A 81 4.31 -31.09 2.46
N SER A 82 5.06 -30.81 1.37
CA SER A 82 5.36 -31.69 0.23
C SER A 82 4.17 -32.00 -0.68
N SER A 83 3.22 -31.07 -0.78
CA SER A 83 2.04 -31.17 -1.64
C SER A 83 2.30 -30.69 -3.08
N ASP A 84 3.53 -30.28 -3.37
CA ASP A 84 3.99 -29.84 -4.68
C ASP A 84 3.77 -30.93 -5.72
N PHE A 85 3.37 -30.51 -6.92
CA PHE A 85 3.10 -31.42 -8.00
C PHE A 85 4.11 -31.22 -9.11
N GLU A 86 4.91 -32.25 -9.35
CA GLU A 86 5.97 -32.20 -10.36
C GLU A 86 5.82 -33.31 -11.40
N ILE A 87 6.04 -32.96 -12.67
CA ILE A 87 6.25 -33.92 -13.75
C ILE A 87 7.44 -33.51 -14.60
N GLU A 88 8.25 -34.50 -14.96
CA GLU A 88 9.45 -34.26 -15.75
C GLU A 88 9.38 -34.98 -17.11
N ASN A 89 10.18 -34.48 -18.06
CA ASN A 89 10.61 -35.17 -19.28
C ASN A 89 9.47 -35.65 -20.20
N PHE A 90 8.76 -34.71 -20.82
CA PHE A 90 7.70 -35.01 -21.78
C PHE A 90 7.65 -34.04 -22.96
N ILE A 91 6.96 -34.42 -24.03
CA ILE A 91 6.76 -33.56 -25.19
C ILE A 91 5.34 -33.00 -25.15
N ALA A 92 5.23 -31.68 -25.30
CA ALA A 92 3.99 -30.95 -25.42
C ALA A 92 3.79 -30.46 -26.87
N ASP A 93 2.66 -30.81 -27.49
CA ASP A 93 2.24 -30.27 -28.79
C ASP A 93 1.29 -29.10 -28.56
N LEU A 94 1.70 -27.87 -28.89
CA LEU A 94 0.91 -26.69 -28.61
C LEU A 94 -0.27 -26.54 -29.62
N PRO A 95 -1.53 -26.48 -29.15
CA PRO A 95 -2.70 -26.37 -30.01
C PRO A 95 -2.86 -24.97 -30.60
N LEU A 96 -2.48 -24.81 -31.87
CA LEU A 96 -2.55 -23.53 -32.59
C LEU A 96 -3.98 -23.10 -32.98
N ASP A 97 -5.00 -23.92 -32.71
CA ASP A 97 -6.40 -23.59 -32.96
C ASP A 97 -7.09 -22.89 -31.77
N GLY A 98 -6.33 -22.62 -30.71
CA GLY A 98 -6.80 -22.01 -29.47
C GLY A 98 -7.62 -22.95 -28.59
N SER A 99 -7.63 -24.25 -28.88
CA SER A 99 -8.09 -25.27 -27.94
C SER A 99 -7.10 -25.41 -26.77
N PRO A 100 -7.55 -25.82 -25.58
CA PRO A 100 -6.65 -25.98 -24.45
C PRO A 100 -5.72 -27.20 -24.59
N LEU A 101 -4.43 -27.05 -24.25
CA LEU A 101 -3.49 -28.16 -24.13
C LEU A 101 -3.62 -28.84 -22.77
N VAL A 102 -3.93 -30.14 -22.75
CA VAL A 102 -3.90 -30.93 -21.51
C VAL A 102 -2.46 -31.40 -21.26
N ILE A 103 -1.78 -30.80 -20.28
CA ILE A 103 -0.36 -31.07 -19.97
C ILE A 103 -0.17 -32.47 -19.35
N THR A 104 -1.09 -32.93 -18.51
CA THR A 104 -0.98 -34.24 -17.85
C THR A 104 -2.33 -34.86 -17.52
N GLU A 105 -2.39 -36.20 -17.57
CA GLU A 105 -3.49 -37.02 -17.05
C GLU A 105 -3.19 -37.57 -15.63
N LYS A 106 -2.05 -37.16 -15.02
CA LYS A 106 -1.73 -37.55 -13.65
C LYS A 106 -2.61 -36.78 -12.67
N GLN A 107 -2.94 -37.42 -11.56
CA GLN A 107 -3.71 -36.81 -10.48
C GLN A 107 -2.84 -35.79 -9.75
N ILE A 108 -3.22 -34.51 -9.84
CA ILE A 108 -2.68 -33.42 -9.02
C ILE A 108 -3.33 -33.53 -7.63
N PRO A 109 -2.57 -33.52 -6.52
CA PRO A 109 -3.13 -33.50 -5.18
C PRO A 109 -4.13 -32.35 -4.98
N ALA A 110 -5.16 -32.57 -4.17
CA ALA A 110 -6.05 -31.48 -3.79
C ALA A 110 -5.32 -30.54 -2.82
N GLY A 111 -5.35 -29.24 -3.10
CA GLY A 111 -4.54 -28.25 -2.41
C GLY A 111 -4.73 -26.84 -2.95
N LEU A 112 -4.01 -25.88 -2.35
CA LEU A 112 -3.85 -24.53 -2.86
C LEU A 112 -2.40 -24.40 -3.34
N TYR A 113 -2.24 -23.84 -4.53
CA TYR A 113 -0.95 -23.65 -5.20
C TYR A 113 -0.80 -22.17 -5.54
N ASP A 114 0.30 -21.57 -5.14
CA ASP A 114 0.64 -20.16 -5.37
C ASP A 114 1.61 -19.95 -6.52
N GLU A 115 2.20 -21.00 -7.09
CA GLU A 115 3.15 -20.87 -8.21
C GLU A 115 2.95 -21.97 -9.27
N PHE A 116 3.25 -21.64 -10.51
CA PHE A 116 3.37 -22.58 -11.63
C PHE A 116 4.69 -22.37 -12.35
N GLU A 117 5.46 -23.43 -12.55
CA GLU A 117 6.77 -23.40 -13.22
C GLU A 117 6.77 -24.38 -14.40
N LEU A 118 7.39 -24.01 -15.53
CA LEU A 118 7.55 -24.87 -16.71
C LEU A 118 8.92 -24.65 -17.39
N GLU A 119 9.86 -25.56 -17.16
CA GLU A 119 11.18 -25.56 -17.78
C GLU A 119 11.19 -26.31 -19.13
N MET A 120 11.70 -25.65 -20.16
CA MET A 120 11.90 -26.17 -21.52
C MET A 120 13.39 -26.29 -21.84
N GLU A 121 14.02 -27.40 -21.48
CA GLU A 121 15.43 -27.65 -21.78
C GLU A 121 15.58 -28.79 -22.82
N LYS A 122 16.69 -28.80 -23.56
CA LYS A 122 16.96 -29.89 -24.52
C LYS A 122 17.19 -31.23 -23.80
N PRO A 123 16.70 -32.36 -24.33
CA PRO A 123 16.89 -33.65 -23.68
C PRO A 123 18.37 -34.01 -23.60
N ASP A 124 18.80 -34.34 -22.39
CA ASP A 124 20.19 -34.60 -22.08
C ASP A 124 20.70 -35.93 -22.68
N ASP A 125 21.87 -35.91 -23.29
CA ASP A 125 22.34 -36.92 -24.24
C ASP A 125 22.54 -38.33 -23.61
N ASP A 126 22.76 -38.38 -22.29
CA ASP A 126 23.13 -39.58 -21.54
C ASP A 126 21.98 -40.23 -20.74
N ASP A 127 20.95 -39.46 -20.35
CA ASP A 127 19.93 -39.92 -19.39
C ASP A 127 18.49 -39.95 -19.94
N VAL A 128 18.15 -39.15 -20.95
CA VAL A 128 16.77 -39.06 -21.48
C VAL A 128 16.69 -39.53 -22.94
N GLN A 129 15.90 -40.59 -23.18
CA GLN A 129 15.74 -41.19 -24.52
C GLN A 129 14.48 -40.67 -25.22
N VAL A 130 14.61 -39.55 -25.94
CA VAL A 130 13.53 -39.01 -26.77
C VAL A 130 13.39 -39.76 -28.09
N LYS A 131 12.17 -40.25 -28.37
CA LYS A 131 11.87 -41.03 -29.60
C LYS A 131 11.42 -40.16 -30.77
N ASP A 132 10.98 -38.94 -30.51
CA ASP A 132 10.57 -38.02 -31.55
C ASP A 132 11.82 -37.49 -32.26
N PRO A 133 11.98 -37.74 -33.58
CA PRO A 133 13.14 -37.30 -34.34
C PRO A 133 13.21 -35.77 -34.53
N ASP A 134 12.17 -35.02 -34.16
CA ASP A 134 12.19 -33.56 -34.25
C ASP A 134 13.16 -32.93 -33.24
N PHE A 135 13.29 -33.54 -32.04
CA PHE A 135 14.09 -33.04 -30.92
C PHE A 135 15.52 -33.58 -30.88
N ARG A 136 15.93 -34.40 -31.86
CA ARG A 136 17.32 -34.85 -31.97
C ARG A 136 17.69 -35.20 -33.39
N ASP A 137 18.82 -34.66 -33.85
CA ASP A 137 19.39 -34.99 -35.16
C ASP A 137 20.91 -35.23 -35.10
N GLU A 138 21.59 -35.19 -36.25
CA GLU A 138 23.05 -35.39 -36.32
C GLU A 138 23.86 -34.25 -35.69
N THR A 139 23.22 -33.11 -35.40
CA THR A 139 23.83 -31.87 -34.94
C THR A 139 23.60 -31.57 -33.46
N GLY A 140 22.54 -32.14 -32.84
CA GLY A 140 22.28 -31.99 -31.41
C GLY A 140 20.87 -32.40 -31.00
N SER A 141 20.53 -32.09 -29.75
CA SER A 141 19.17 -32.08 -29.21
C SER A 141 18.59 -30.66 -29.20
N TYR A 142 17.28 -30.57 -29.06
CA TYR A 142 16.52 -29.31 -29.14
C TYR A 142 15.47 -29.27 -28.03
N SER A 143 15.15 -28.09 -27.53
CA SER A 143 14.09 -27.80 -26.55
C SER A 143 12.77 -27.44 -27.25
N LEU A 144 12.85 -26.76 -28.40
CA LEU A 144 11.70 -26.26 -29.15
C LEU A 144 11.81 -26.60 -30.65
N VAL A 145 10.69 -27.00 -31.25
CA VAL A 145 10.57 -27.20 -32.69
C VAL A 145 9.33 -26.51 -33.25
N VAL A 146 9.53 -25.62 -34.23
CA VAL A 146 8.45 -24.93 -34.93
C VAL A 146 8.48 -25.28 -36.42
N LYS A 147 7.34 -25.68 -36.97
CA LYS A 147 7.18 -25.94 -38.41
C LYS A 147 6.10 -25.07 -39.01
N GLY A 148 6.33 -24.66 -40.25
CA GLY A 148 5.39 -23.80 -40.95
C GLY A 148 5.80 -23.46 -42.37
N LEU A 149 5.19 -22.42 -42.92
CA LEU A 149 5.48 -21.85 -44.22
C LEU A 149 5.96 -20.41 -44.07
N PHE A 150 7.10 -20.08 -44.67
CA PHE A 150 7.57 -18.71 -44.84
C PHE A 150 7.59 -18.38 -46.32
N ASN A 151 6.81 -17.38 -46.73
CA ASN A 151 6.57 -17.03 -48.14
C ASN A 151 6.14 -18.24 -49.01
N GLY A 152 5.39 -19.18 -48.42
CA GLY A 152 4.89 -20.39 -49.07
C GLY A 152 5.91 -21.54 -49.19
N GLU A 153 7.11 -21.39 -48.63
CA GLU A 153 8.11 -22.48 -48.54
C GLU A 153 8.13 -23.05 -47.12
N GLU A 154 8.16 -24.38 -47.01
CA GLU A 154 8.28 -25.08 -45.72
C GLU A 154 9.56 -24.69 -44.97
N PHE A 155 9.43 -24.50 -43.67
CA PHE A 155 10.55 -24.35 -42.75
C PHE A 155 10.39 -25.27 -41.54
N THR A 156 11.52 -25.55 -40.90
CA THR A 156 11.59 -26.13 -39.55
C THR A 156 12.63 -25.36 -38.79
N PHE A 157 12.17 -24.59 -37.81
CA PHE A 157 13.00 -23.90 -36.84
C PHE A 157 13.21 -24.81 -35.63
N ARG A 158 14.41 -24.82 -35.09
CA ARG A 158 14.76 -25.59 -33.90
C ARG A 158 15.61 -24.73 -32.98
N SER A 159 15.20 -24.61 -31.73
CA SER A 159 16.01 -23.98 -30.67
C SER A 159 16.69 -25.06 -29.83
N ALA A 160 17.91 -24.77 -29.41
CA ALA A 160 18.65 -25.54 -28.40
C ALA A 160 18.89 -24.74 -27.11
N GLU A 161 18.31 -23.54 -27.03
CA GLU A 161 18.28 -22.72 -25.82
C GLU A 161 17.30 -23.31 -24.82
N ASP A 162 17.49 -22.97 -23.57
CA ASP A 162 16.66 -23.41 -22.47
C ASP A 162 15.72 -22.24 -22.14
N PHE A 163 14.44 -22.50 -21.92
CA PHE A 163 13.41 -21.47 -21.68
C PHE A 163 12.62 -21.81 -20.42
N GLU A 164 12.13 -20.81 -19.69
CA GLU A 164 11.38 -20.99 -18.45
C GLU A 164 10.05 -20.23 -18.49
N ILE A 165 9.05 -20.73 -17.77
CA ILE A 165 7.80 -20.01 -17.47
C ILE A 165 7.50 -20.24 -16.00
N GLU A 166 7.83 -19.28 -15.14
CA GLU A 166 7.31 -19.20 -13.79
C GLU A 166 6.10 -18.24 -13.77
N MET A 167 5.16 -18.46 -12.86
CA MET A 167 3.93 -17.69 -12.75
C MET A 167 3.41 -17.73 -11.32
N ASP A 168 3.38 -16.56 -10.70
CA ASP A 168 2.66 -16.33 -9.46
C ASP A 168 1.14 -16.43 -9.67
N LEU A 169 0.51 -17.30 -8.88
CA LEU A 169 -0.92 -17.55 -8.87
C LEU A 169 -1.56 -16.71 -7.76
N ASN A 170 -1.92 -15.47 -8.09
CA ASN A 170 -2.64 -14.58 -7.18
C ASN A 170 -4.04 -14.23 -7.70
N PRO A 171 -5.14 -14.78 -7.13
CA PRO A 171 -5.18 -15.64 -5.94
C PRO A 171 -4.75 -17.10 -6.22
N PRO A 172 -4.33 -17.86 -5.19
CA PRO A 172 -3.85 -19.23 -5.35
C PRO A 172 -4.84 -20.15 -6.08
N LEU A 173 -4.31 -21.05 -6.92
CA LEU A 173 -5.07 -22.06 -7.63
C LEU A 173 -5.57 -23.13 -6.67
N GLU A 174 -6.90 -23.23 -6.53
CA GLU A 174 -7.54 -24.29 -5.77
C GLU A 174 -7.75 -25.54 -6.64
N VAL A 175 -7.15 -26.66 -6.23
CA VAL A 175 -7.34 -27.98 -6.84
C VAL A 175 -8.21 -28.82 -5.91
N THR A 176 -9.32 -29.35 -6.42
CA THR A 176 -10.25 -30.18 -5.63
C THR A 176 -10.37 -31.60 -6.20
N GLU A 177 -10.76 -32.57 -5.37
CA GLU A 177 -10.92 -33.98 -5.82
C GLU A 177 -12.07 -34.19 -6.83
N THR A 178 -12.96 -33.20 -6.99
CA THR A 178 -14.25 -33.36 -7.70
C THR A 178 -14.48 -32.38 -8.84
N GLU A 179 -13.68 -31.32 -8.95
CA GLU A 179 -13.84 -30.27 -9.96
C GLU A 179 -12.56 -30.12 -10.78
N SER A 180 -12.72 -29.86 -12.08
CA SER A 180 -11.59 -29.59 -12.97
C SER A 180 -11.19 -28.13 -12.85
N SER A 181 -10.01 -27.87 -12.27
CA SER A 181 -9.37 -26.55 -12.30
C SER A 181 -8.73 -26.31 -13.67
N THR A 182 -8.62 -25.05 -14.11
CA THR A 182 -8.11 -24.69 -15.45
C THR A 182 -7.17 -23.49 -15.29
N LEU A 183 -5.87 -23.75 -15.41
CA LEU A 183 -4.85 -22.71 -15.56
C LEU A 183 -4.65 -22.42 -17.04
N VAL A 184 -4.78 -21.15 -17.45
CA VAL A 184 -4.73 -20.71 -18.85
C VAL A 184 -3.50 -19.87 -19.11
N ILE A 185 -2.51 -20.46 -19.76
CA ILE A 185 -1.27 -19.79 -20.17
C ILE A 185 -1.45 -19.30 -21.61
N SER A 186 -1.20 -18.00 -21.85
CA SER A 186 -1.37 -17.36 -23.15
C SER A 186 -0.02 -17.11 -23.81
N ILE A 187 0.27 -17.80 -24.92
CA ILE A 187 1.51 -17.64 -25.68
C ILE A 187 1.20 -16.99 -27.04
N ASP A 188 1.91 -15.92 -27.39
CA ASP A 188 1.87 -15.29 -28.71
C ASP A 188 2.98 -15.82 -29.62
N VAL A 189 2.72 -16.96 -30.25
CA VAL A 189 3.64 -17.62 -31.18
C VAL A 189 3.89 -16.80 -32.46
N ASP A 190 2.97 -15.90 -32.83
CA ASP A 190 3.14 -15.06 -34.03
C ASP A 190 4.21 -13.98 -33.81
N SER A 191 4.42 -13.57 -32.56
CA SER A 191 5.44 -12.58 -32.15
C SER A 191 6.86 -13.11 -32.32
N TRP A 192 7.11 -14.41 -32.09
CA TRP A 192 8.42 -15.07 -32.14
C TRP A 192 9.22 -14.78 -33.41
N PHE A 193 8.51 -14.67 -34.54
CA PHE A 193 9.10 -14.45 -35.85
C PHE A 193 8.90 -13.02 -36.35
N THR A 194 8.83 -12.04 -35.44
CA THR A 194 8.65 -10.62 -35.75
C THR A 194 9.88 -9.83 -35.31
N GLY A 195 10.48 -9.06 -36.20
CA GLY A 195 11.61 -8.19 -35.89
C GLY A 195 11.17 -6.85 -35.31
N SER A 196 12.13 -6.06 -34.83
CA SER A 196 11.88 -4.81 -34.08
C SER A 196 11.09 -3.74 -34.85
N ASN A 197 10.99 -3.81 -36.18
CA ASN A 197 10.17 -2.88 -36.98
C ASN A 197 8.86 -3.51 -37.47
N GLY A 198 8.44 -4.64 -36.89
CA GLY A 198 7.24 -5.39 -37.26
C GLY A 198 7.38 -6.24 -38.53
N GLU A 199 8.60 -6.38 -39.08
CA GLU A 199 8.88 -7.28 -40.20
C GLU A 199 8.83 -8.75 -39.77
N LYS A 200 8.44 -9.66 -40.67
CA LYS A 200 8.55 -11.10 -40.39
C LYS A 200 9.97 -11.60 -40.66
N LEU A 201 10.54 -12.26 -39.66
CA LEU A 201 11.86 -12.88 -39.71
C LEU A 201 11.77 -14.21 -40.48
N ASP A 202 12.72 -14.47 -41.38
CA ASP A 202 12.80 -15.75 -42.10
C ASP A 202 13.46 -16.80 -41.18
N PRO A 203 12.74 -17.86 -40.75
CA PRO A 203 13.29 -18.86 -39.84
C PRO A 203 14.42 -19.71 -40.45
N LYS A 204 14.59 -19.64 -41.77
CA LYS A 204 15.66 -20.36 -42.50
C LYS A 204 16.96 -19.55 -42.57
N ASP A 205 16.92 -18.25 -42.27
CA ASP A 205 18.14 -17.43 -42.19
C ASP A 205 18.71 -17.51 -40.78
N PHE A 206 19.85 -18.17 -40.64
CA PHE A 206 20.54 -18.38 -39.35
C PHE A 206 20.87 -17.07 -38.61
N LYS A 207 20.87 -15.93 -39.31
CA LYS A 207 21.08 -14.61 -38.67
C LYS A 207 19.91 -14.15 -37.83
N ASN A 208 18.73 -14.71 -38.08
CA ASN A 208 17.53 -14.40 -37.31
C ASN A 208 17.40 -15.33 -36.09
N THR A 209 18.24 -16.37 -35.96
CA THR A 209 18.07 -17.39 -34.91
C THR A 209 18.12 -16.80 -33.50
N GLU A 210 19.10 -15.94 -33.23
CA GLU A 210 19.26 -15.23 -31.94
C GLU A 210 17.99 -14.44 -31.63
N MET A 211 17.64 -13.45 -32.46
CA MET A 211 16.40 -12.66 -32.30
C MET A 211 15.10 -13.48 -32.20
N ILE A 212 15.01 -14.62 -32.90
CA ILE A 212 13.84 -15.50 -32.78
C ILE A 212 13.82 -16.18 -31.41
N ASN A 213 14.96 -16.65 -30.91
CA ASN A 213 15.06 -17.22 -29.57
C ASN A 213 14.76 -16.17 -28.51
N ASP A 214 15.32 -14.96 -28.63
CA ASP A 214 15.05 -13.85 -27.70
C ASP A 214 13.54 -13.52 -27.67
N ASN A 215 12.90 -13.46 -28.84
CA ASN A 215 11.44 -13.25 -28.91
C ASN A 215 10.62 -14.42 -28.31
N ILE A 216 11.17 -15.64 -28.30
CA ILE A 216 10.54 -16.81 -27.70
C ILE A 216 10.66 -16.71 -26.18
N GLU A 217 11.85 -16.43 -25.66
CA GLU A 217 12.12 -16.17 -24.23
C GLU A 217 11.15 -15.10 -23.71
N ASN A 218 11.14 -13.93 -24.35
CA ASN A 218 10.28 -12.80 -23.99
C ASN A 218 8.77 -13.09 -24.09
N SER A 219 8.37 -14.18 -24.75
CA SER A 219 6.96 -14.58 -24.82
C SER A 219 6.51 -15.45 -23.64
N PHE A 220 7.48 -15.95 -22.90
CA PHE A 220 7.36 -16.83 -21.74
C PHE A 220 7.60 -16.05 -20.45
N ASP A 221 8.54 -15.11 -20.49
CA ASP A 221 8.86 -14.08 -19.48
C ASP A 221 7.71 -13.11 -19.13
N GLY A 222 6.56 -13.21 -19.79
CA GLY A 222 5.39 -12.39 -19.49
C GLY A 222 4.59 -12.83 -18.26
N PHE A 223 5.13 -13.77 -17.47
CA PHE A 223 4.50 -14.35 -16.28
C PHE A 223 5.41 -14.38 -15.04
N GLU A 224 6.72 -14.27 -15.22
CA GLU A 224 7.68 -13.85 -14.20
C GLU A 224 7.65 -12.33 -14.12
N ASP A 225 7.17 -11.80 -13.01
CA ASP A 225 7.69 -10.53 -12.54
C ASP A 225 9.19 -10.75 -12.24
N ASP A 226 10.07 -10.59 -13.23
CA ASP A 226 11.47 -10.19 -13.04
C ASP A 226 12.16 -9.85 -14.37
N TYR A 227 12.76 -8.67 -14.39
CA TYR A 227 13.48 -8.07 -15.50
C TYR A 227 14.84 -8.76 -15.67
N ASP A 228 15.23 -9.12 -16.89
CA ASP A 228 16.66 -9.12 -17.23
C ASP A 228 16.98 -8.83 -18.71
N ASP A 229 17.60 -7.66 -18.89
CA ASP A 229 18.82 -7.39 -19.67
C ASP A 229 18.78 -7.46 -21.22
N ASP A 230 18.22 -6.41 -21.84
CA ASP A 230 18.74 -5.86 -23.12
C ASP A 230 18.11 -4.48 -23.48
N SER A 231 17.06 -4.10 -22.76
CA SER A 231 16.60 -2.72 -22.63
C SER A 231 17.56 -2.03 -21.65
N GLU A 232 18.32 -1.01 -22.08
CA GLU A 232 18.97 -0.10 -21.11
C GLU A 232 17.84 0.61 -20.35
N GLU A 233 17.38 0.00 -19.27
CA GLU A 233 16.52 0.63 -18.30
C GLU A 233 17.33 1.70 -17.58
N TYR A 234 16.71 2.86 -17.49
CA TYR A 234 17.24 4.02 -16.85
C TYR A 234 16.40 4.29 -15.63
N GLU A 235 17.07 4.52 -14.51
CA GLU A 235 16.41 5.01 -13.31
C GLU A 235 16.03 6.49 -13.49
N PHE A 236 14.90 6.88 -12.91
CA PHE A 236 14.53 8.28 -12.70
C PHE A 236 14.09 8.48 -11.25
N GLU A 237 14.22 9.72 -10.79
CA GLU A 237 13.82 10.14 -9.45
C GLU A 237 13.51 11.65 -9.52
N GLY A 238 12.45 12.04 -8.81
CA GLY A 238 12.20 13.41 -8.40
C GLY A 238 10.74 13.84 -8.45
N TYR A 239 10.48 15.08 -8.03
CA TYR A 239 9.13 15.59 -7.89
C TYR A 239 8.38 15.81 -9.21
N VAL A 240 7.11 15.43 -9.22
CA VAL A 240 6.18 15.62 -10.34
C VAL A 240 5.75 17.09 -10.44
N GLU A 241 6.00 17.73 -11.59
CA GLU A 241 5.59 19.11 -11.88
C GLU A 241 4.20 19.19 -12.53
N SER A 242 3.86 18.23 -13.41
CA SER A 242 2.57 18.24 -14.11
C SER A 242 2.20 16.88 -14.71
N VAL A 243 0.90 16.66 -14.92
CA VAL A 243 0.30 15.46 -15.53
C VAL A 243 -0.55 15.84 -16.75
N ASP A 244 -0.46 15.04 -17.82
CA ASP A 244 -1.31 15.12 -19.01
C ASP A 244 -1.96 13.76 -19.29
N LEU A 245 -3.22 13.62 -18.86
CA LEU A 245 -4.03 12.42 -19.07
C LEU A 245 -4.35 12.14 -20.55
N THR A 246 -4.26 13.14 -21.43
CA THR A 246 -4.53 12.94 -22.87
C THR A 246 -3.35 12.29 -23.56
N GLU A 247 -2.15 12.75 -23.25
CA GLU A 247 -0.90 12.20 -23.82
C GLU A 247 -0.35 11.02 -22.99
N GLN A 248 -0.99 10.73 -21.84
CA GLN A 248 -0.59 9.70 -20.87
C GLN A 248 0.85 9.93 -20.40
N THR A 249 1.11 11.14 -19.90
CA THR A 249 2.44 11.54 -19.44
C THR A 249 2.39 12.26 -18.11
N PHE A 250 3.47 12.17 -17.35
CA PHE A 250 3.81 13.15 -16.33
C PHE A 250 5.19 13.75 -16.60
N THR A 251 5.44 14.94 -16.05
CA THR A 251 6.72 15.65 -16.20
C THR A 251 7.28 15.99 -14.84
N LEU A 252 8.55 15.64 -14.62
CA LEU A 252 9.28 15.96 -13.40
C LEU A 252 9.76 17.41 -13.41
N THR A 253 10.04 17.97 -12.24
CA THR A 253 10.57 19.35 -12.06
C THR A 253 11.90 19.60 -12.76
N ASN A 254 12.67 18.55 -13.07
CA ASN A 254 13.89 18.63 -13.86
C ASN A 254 13.62 18.79 -15.38
N GLY A 255 12.35 18.75 -15.80
CA GLY A 255 11.87 18.88 -17.18
C GLY A 255 11.80 17.56 -17.97
N MET A 256 12.03 16.42 -17.32
CA MET A 256 11.91 15.11 -17.92
C MET A 256 10.44 14.69 -18.03
N THR A 257 10.00 14.34 -19.25
CA THR A 257 8.64 13.82 -19.50
C THR A 257 8.68 12.31 -19.64
N LEU A 258 7.81 11.64 -18.91
CA LEU A 258 7.68 10.19 -18.81
C LEU A 258 6.30 9.76 -19.32
N HIS A 259 6.26 8.73 -20.16
CA HIS A 259 5.05 8.19 -20.77
C HIS A 259 4.62 6.92 -20.04
N VAL A 260 3.37 6.90 -19.61
CA VAL A 260 2.71 5.74 -19.00
C VAL A 260 1.91 5.01 -20.07
N ASN A 261 1.89 3.69 -20.02
CA ASN A 261 1.03 2.87 -20.86
C ASN A 261 0.29 1.81 -20.01
N SER A 262 -0.33 0.82 -20.65
CA SER A 262 -1.06 -0.25 -19.95
C SER A 262 -0.16 -1.30 -19.30
N GLU A 263 1.14 -1.25 -19.56
CA GLU A 263 2.17 -2.16 -19.04
C GLU A 263 2.94 -1.52 -17.87
N THR A 264 2.85 -0.20 -17.70
CA THR A 264 3.45 0.51 -16.56
C THR A 264 2.89 -0.02 -15.25
N ARG A 265 3.77 -0.48 -14.37
CA ARG A 265 3.46 -0.88 -13.00
C ARG A 265 3.48 0.36 -12.10
N PHE A 266 2.46 0.47 -11.26
CA PHE A 266 2.32 1.55 -10.28
C PHE A 266 2.41 0.96 -8.90
N ASP A 267 3.46 1.32 -8.20
CA ASP A 267 3.71 0.89 -6.85
C ASP A 267 3.49 2.02 -5.84
N ASP A 268 3.42 1.63 -4.58
CA ASP A 268 3.06 2.48 -3.43
C ASP A 268 1.67 3.20 -3.41
N ASP A 269 1.59 4.46 -2.96
CA ASP A 269 0.34 5.15 -2.58
C ASP A 269 -0.61 5.44 -3.75
N LEU A 270 -0.07 5.82 -4.90
CA LEU A 270 -0.85 6.19 -6.09
C LEU A 270 -0.74 5.10 -7.17
N LYS A 271 -1.86 4.44 -7.47
CA LYS A 271 -1.91 3.26 -8.34
C LYS A 271 -2.27 3.56 -9.79
N SER A 272 -2.33 4.83 -10.18
CA SER A 272 -2.62 5.21 -11.56
C SER A 272 -2.27 6.67 -11.88
N LEU A 273 -2.14 6.97 -13.18
CA LEU A 273 -1.96 8.34 -13.67
C LEU A 273 -3.14 9.26 -13.35
N ASP A 274 -4.37 8.73 -13.25
CA ASP A 274 -5.56 9.48 -12.84
C ASP A 274 -5.49 9.87 -11.35
N GLU A 275 -4.99 8.99 -10.49
CA GLU A 275 -4.77 9.28 -9.06
C GLU A 275 -3.63 10.29 -8.87
N LEU A 276 -2.56 10.18 -9.66
CA LEU A 276 -1.49 11.18 -9.70
C LEU A 276 -1.98 12.57 -10.13
N GLU A 277 -2.81 12.65 -11.17
CA GLU A 277 -3.39 13.95 -11.59
C GLU A 277 -4.24 14.56 -10.48
N TYR A 278 -5.04 13.73 -9.81
CA TYR A 278 -5.87 14.18 -8.70
C TYR A 278 -5.02 14.75 -7.56
N ALA A 279 -3.97 14.03 -7.13
CA ALA A 279 -3.07 14.47 -6.07
C ALA A 279 -2.42 15.83 -6.39
N ILE A 280 -1.83 15.96 -7.58
CA ILE A 280 -1.23 17.21 -8.05
C ILE A 280 -2.27 18.35 -8.14
N SER A 281 -3.53 18.04 -8.48
CA SER A 281 -4.61 19.03 -8.57
C SER A 281 -5.07 19.55 -7.21
N GLU A 282 -5.00 18.72 -6.17
CA GLU A 282 -5.31 19.08 -4.78
C GLU A 282 -4.14 19.82 -4.10
N GLY A 283 -2.95 19.83 -4.73
CA GLY A 283 -1.79 20.60 -4.29
C GLY A 283 -0.73 19.79 -3.55
N TYR A 284 -0.89 18.46 -3.48
CA TYR A 284 0.12 17.58 -2.90
C TYR A 284 1.43 17.64 -3.69
N THR A 285 2.54 17.50 -2.96
CA THR A 285 3.83 17.20 -3.56
C THR A 285 3.91 15.68 -3.75
N VAL A 286 4.35 15.22 -4.92
CA VAL A 286 4.50 13.80 -5.20
C VAL A 286 5.90 13.57 -5.69
N GLU A 287 6.65 12.76 -4.97
CA GLU A 287 7.91 12.21 -5.45
C GLU A 287 7.62 11.02 -6.37
N ALA A 288 8.39 10.92 -7.45
CA ALA A 288 8.28 9.83 -8.40
C ALA A 288 9.66 9.27 -8.68
N ASP A 289 9.83 8.00 -8.39
CA ASP A 289 11.02 7.23 -8.69
C ASP A 289 10.65 5.91 -9.36
N GLY A 290 11.62 5.33 -10.07
CA GLY A 290 11.41 4.07 -10.78
C GLY A 290 12.20 4.02 -12.07
N GLU A 291 11.70 3.22 -13.01
CA GLU A 291 12.46 2.79 -14.17
C GLU A 291 11.73 3.11 -15.47
N TYR A 292 12.52 3.43 -16.51
CA TYR A 292 12.01 3.68 -17.84
C TYR A 292 12.98 3.20 -18.91
N TYR A 293 12.44 2.87 -20.09
CA TYR A 293 13.22 2.68 -21.30
C TYR A 293 12.92 3.77 -22.32
N VAL A 294 13.81 3.92 -23.32
CA VAL A 294 13.58 4.85 -24.42
C VAL A 294 13.06 4.09 -25.64
N ASP A 295 11.82 4.36 -26.04
CA ASP A 295 11.21 3.70 -27.18
C ASP A 295 11.86 4.09 -28.54
N SER A 296 11.48 3.39 -29.60
CA SER A 296 11.96 3.66 -30.96
C SER A 296 11.69 5.08 -31.49
N SER A 297 10.78 5.83 -30.85
CA SER A 297 10.45 7.21 -31.16
C SER A 297 11.22 8.23 -30.29
N GLY A 298 12.04 7.75 -29.36
CA GLY A 298 12.80 8.56 -28.42
C GLY A 298 11.97 9.05 -27.22
N ARG A 299 10.89 8.36 -26.88
CA ARG A 299 10.06 8.66 -25.70
C ARG A 299 10.53 7.83 -24.51
N ASN A 300 10.58 8.44 -23.34
CA ASN A 300 10.83 7.76 -22.08
C ASN A 300 9.53 7.07 -21.66
N VAL A 301 9.48 5.74 -21.72
CA VAL A 301 8.30 4.94 -21.37
C VAL A 301 8.55 4.28 -20.03
N VAL A 302 7.67 4.56 -19.07
CA VAL A 302 7.76 4.08 -17.69
C VAL A 302 7.47 2.59 -17.66
N VAL A 303 8.37 1.88 -17.00
CA VAL A 303 8.31 0.46 -16.72
C VAL A 303 7.60 0.26 -15.39
N GLU A 304 8.16 0.85 -14.34
CA GLU A 304 7.66 0.87 -12.98
C GLU A 304 7.82 2.26 -12.42
N VAL A 305 6.87 2.67 -11.58
CA VAL A 305 6.94 3.92 -10.86
C VAL A 305 6.35 3.76 -9.47
N ASP A 306 7.14 4.13 -8.49
CA ASP A 306 6.70 4.43 -7.14
C ASP A 306 6.28 5.89 -7.09
N LEU A 307 5.07 6.12 -6.55
CA LEU A 307 4.48 7.45 -6.43
C LEU A 307 4.10 7.69 -4.98
N GLU A 308 5.05 8.26 -4.24
CA GLU A 308 4.86 8.62 -2.85
C GLU A 308 4.28 10.03 -2.79
N ILE A 309 3.09 10.16 -2.18
CA ILE A 309 2.65 11.48 -1.76
C ILE A 309 3.58 11.87 -0.63
N GLU A 310 4.39 12.87 -0.88
CA GLU A 310 5.09 13.55 0.18
C GLU A 310 4.01 14.26 0.98
N ASP A 311 3.63 13.59 2.07
CA ASP A 311 2.94 14.23 3.17
C ASP A 311 3.72 15.52 3.43
N GLU A 312 3.03 16.63 3.68
CA GLU A 312 3.67 17.87 4.13
C GLU A 312 4.36 17.70 5.52
N ASP A 313 4.63 16.46 5.94
CA ASP A 313 5.32 16.02 7.14
C ASP A 313 6.83 15.71 6.88
N ASP A 314 7.34 15.80 5.63
CA ASP A 314 8.79 15.70 5.33
C ASP A 314 9.45 17.07 5.03
N PHE A 315 8.81 18.17 5.44
CA PHE A 315 9.62 19.33 5.80
C PHE A 315 10.54 18.90 6.94
N GLU A 316 11.77 19.42 7.03
CA GLU A 316 12.53 19.32 8.28
C GLU A 316 11.67 19.97 9.37
N ASP A 317 10.94 19.16 10.12
CA ASP A 317 10.17 19.63 11.24
C ASP A 317 11.16 20.15 12.27
N TYR A 318 10.99 21.42 12.59
CA TYR A 318 11.77 22.08 13.61
C TYR A 318 10.98 21.99 14.90
N ASP A 319 11.62 21.49 15.95
CA ASP A 319 11.04 21.55 17.29
C ASP A 319 10.97 23.01 17.75
N PHE A 320 9.87 23.36 18.42
CA PHE A 320 9.77 24.56 19.24
C PHE A 320 9.29 24.22 20.64
N GLU A 321 9.74 25.02 21.60
CA GLU A 321 9.38 24.93 23.02
C GLU A 321 9.41 26.34 23.61
N GLY A 322 8.40 26.65 24.41
CA GLY A 322 8.42 27.77 25.34
C GLY A 322 7.08 28.44 25.59
N TYR A 323 7.08 29.40 26.51
CA TYR A 323 5.85 30.08 26.92
C TYR A 323 5.29 31.02 25.86
N VAL A 324 3.96 31.00 25.71
CA VAL A 324 3.21 31.88 24.81
C VAL A 324 3.14 33.30 25.39
N GLU A 325 3.64 34.29 24.65
CA GLU A 325 3.61 35.72 25.00
C GLU A 325 2.34 36.42 24.47
N SER A 326 1.86 36.07 23.27
CA SER A 326 0.67 36.69 22.67
C SER A 326 0.03 35.85 21.58
N VAL A 327 -1.25 36.10 21.30
CA VAL A 327 -2.06 35.44 20.26
C VAL A 327 -2.71 36.48 19.35
N ASP A 328 -2.70 36.26 18.03
CA ASP A 328 -3.41 37.05 17.03
C ASP A 328 -4.36 36.16 16.22
N LEU A 329 -5.65 36.19 16.57
CA LEU A 329 -6.71 35.45 15.88
C LEU A 329 -6.98 35.95 14.44
N THR A 330 -6.55 37.17 14.10
CA THR A 330 -6.74 37.70 12.73
C THR A 330 -5.70 37.15 11.78
N GLU A 331 -4.44 37.12 12.21
CA GLU A 331 -3.32 36.58 11.44
C GLU A 331 -3.13 35.06 11.64
N GLN A 332 -3.91 34.46 12.55
CA GLN A 332 -3.82 33.05 12.95
C GLN A 332 -2.42 32.70 13.43
N THR A 333 -1.93 33.46 14.42
CA THR A 333 -0.58 33.26 14.98
C THR A 333 -0.58 33.28 16.49
N PHE A 334 0.43 32.66 17.08
CA PHE A 334 0.88 32.95 18.44
C PHE A 334 2.38 33.25 18.45
N THR A 335 2.85 33.98 19.45
CA THR A 335 4.26 34.37 19.60
C THR A 335 4.78 33.89 20.94
N LEU A 336 5.91 33.20 20.94
CA LEU A 336 6.61 32.74 22.13
C LEU A 336 7.43 33.87 22.77
N THR A 337 7.71 33.76 24.06
CA THR A 337 8.55 34.73 24.81
C THR A 337 9.97 34.90 24.27
N ASN A 338 10.47 33.95 23.48
CA ASN A 338 11.75 34.05 22.77
C ASN A 338 11.67 34.93 21.50
N GLY A 339 10.48 35.40 21.12
CA GLY A 339 10.18 36.25 19.97
C GLY A 339 9.86 35.51 18.67
N MET A 340 9.73 34.18 18.71
CA MET A 340 9.32 33.34 17.58
C MET A 340 7.81 33.45 17.37
N THR A 341 7.37 33.62 16.12
CA THR A 341 5.95 33.75 15.76
C THR A 341 5.54 32.57 14.89
N LEU A 342 4.60 31.77 15.38
CA LEU A 342 4.13 30.53 14.78
C LEU A 342 2.73 30.73 14.19
N HIS A 343 2.53 30.23 12.97
CA HIS A 343 1.28 30.30 12.22
C HIS A 343 0.49 28.99 12.35
N VAL A 344 -0.80 29.12 12.64
CA VAL A 344 -1.75 28.01 12.74
C VAL A 344 -2.64 28.02 11.50
N ASN A 345 -2.91 26.84 10.96
CA ASN A 345 -3.83 26.66 9.83
C ASN A 345 -4.91 25.61 10.16
N SER A 346 -5.63 25.12 9.15
CA SER A 346 -6.67 24.10 9.33
C SER A 346 -6.15 22.68 9.52
N GLU A 347 -4.87 22.45 9.27
CA GLU A 347 -4.19 21.16 9.40
C GLU A 347 -3.44 21.02 10.73
N THR A 348 -3.10 22.14 11.38
CA THR A 348 -2.47 22.15 12.70
C THR A 348 -3.22 21.26 13.69
N ARG A 349 -2.51 20.28 14.25
CA ARG A 349 -2.99 19.38 15.30
C ARG A 349 -2.78 20.05 16.67
N PHE A 350 -3.84 20.07 17.48
CA PHE A 350 -3.80 20.60 18.85
C PHE A 350 -3.96 19.46 19.84
N ASP A 351 -2.93 19.23 20.64
CA ASP A 351 -2.90 18.23 21.68
C ASP A 351 -2.91 18.84 23.09
N ASP A 352 -3.20 18.00 24.09
CA ASP A 352 -3.46 18.39 25.49
C ASP A 352 -4.62 19.36 25.81
N ASP A 353 -4.41 20.33 26.71
CA ASP A 353 -5.50 21.01 27.45
C ASP A 353 -6.28 22.01 26.59
N LEU A 354 -5.59 22.65 25.64
CA LEU A 354 -6.16 23.65 24.74
C LEU A 354 -6.21 23.12 23.32
N LYS A 355 -7.41 23.02 22.75
CA LYS A 355 -7.69 22.36 21.46
C LYS A 355 -7.84 23.32 20.29
N SER A 356 -7.55 24.60 20.48
CA SER A 356 -7.62 25.60 19.40
C SER A 356 -6.91 26.90 19.77
N LEU A 357 -6.60 27.70 18.74
CA LEU A 357 -6.07 29.05 18.90
C LEU A 357 -7.04 30.00 19.66
N ASP A 358 -8.36 29.80 19.52
CA ASP A 358 -9.37 30.54 20.28
C ASP A 358 -9.31 30.22 21.78
N GLU A 359 -9.10 28.95 22.13
CA GLU A 359 -8.94 28.51 23.53
C GLU A 359 -7.62 29.03 24.12
N LEU A 360 -6.54 29.03 23.32
CA LEU A 360 -5.26 29.65 23.69
C LEU A 360 -5.39 31.15 23.96
N GLU A 361 -6.06 31.91 23.06
CA GLU A 361 -6.28 33.34 23.29
C GLU A 361 -7.09 33.60 24.57
N HIS A 362 -8.10 32.76 24.83
CA HIS A 362 -8.89 32.87 26.04
C HIS A 362 -8.04 32.65 27.29
N ALA A 363 -7.22 31.59 27.34
CA ALA A 363 -6.35 31.29 28.46
C ALA A 363 -5.38 32.45 28.76
N ILE A 364 -4.69 32.96 27.74
CA ILE A 364 -3.78 34.11 27.86
C ILE A 364 -4.54 35.37 28.33
N SER A 365 -5.79 35.57 27.87
CA SER A 365 -6.61 36.71 28.27
C SER A 365 -7.05 36.69 29.74
N GLU A 366 -7.22 35.49 30.31
CA GLU A 366 -7.55 35.28 31.73
C GLU A 366 -6.30 35.34 32.63
N GLY A 367 -5.10 35.38 32.04
CA GLY A 367 -3.84 35.55 32.75
C GLY A 367 -3.06 34.26 33.01
N TYR A 368 -3.52 33.13 32.47
CA TYR A 368 -2.80 31.86 32.57
C TYR A 368 -1.45 31.91 31.86
N THR A 369 -0.46 31.22 32.42
CA THR A 369 0.79 30.90 31.73
C THR A 369 0.54 29.63 30.92
N VAL A 370 0.89 29.67 29.64
CA VAL A 370 0.74 28.51 28.74
C VAL A 370 2.09 28.18 28.14
N GLU A 371 2.57 26.97 28.39
CA GLU A 371 3.71 26.38 27.70
C GLU A 371 3.24 25.79 26.37
N ALA A 372 4.04 25.97 25.33
CA ALA A 372 3.75 25.47 24.00
C ALA A 372 4.97 24.72 23.46
N ASP A 373 4.74 23.46 23.12
CA ASP A 373 5.73 22.54 22.60
C ASP A 373 5.19 21.89 21.34
N GLY A 374 6.04 21.67 20.35
CA GLY A 374 5.61 20.99 19.14
C GLY A 374 6.54 21.16 17.96
N GLU A 375 5.98 20.94 16.79
CA GLU A 375 6.69 20.85 15.52
C GLU A 375 6.15 21.87 14.53
N TYR A 376 7.05 22.46 13.74
CA TYR A 376 6.69 23.40 12.69
C TYR A 376 7.60 23.25 11.47
N TYR A 377 7.06 23.62 10.31
CA TYR A 377 7.85 23.77 9.08
C TYR A 377 7.90 25.23 8.62
N VAL A 378 8.82 25.53 7.70
CA VAL A 378 8.92 26.85 7.09
C VAL A 378 8.30 26.82 5.69
N ASP A 379 7.17 27.50 5.50
CA ASP A 379 6.47 27.51 4.23
C ASP A 379 7.24 28.26 3.12
N SER A 380 6.74 28.17 1.88
CA SER A 380 7.34 28.86 0.72
C SER A 380 7.42 30.39 0.83
N SER A 381 6.70 31.00 1.79
CA SER A 381 6.74 32.44 2.10
C SER A 381 7.70 32.77 3.23
N GLY A 382 8.34 31.77 3.84
CA GLY A 382 9.24 31.91 4.99
C GLY A 382 8.50 32.10 6.31
N ARG A 383 7.29 31.55 6.45
CA ARG A 383 6.50 31.55 7.69
C ARG A 383 6.68 30.23 8.42
N ASP A 384 6.82 30.30 9.74
CA ASP A 384 6.88 29.14 10.62
C ASP A 384 5.44 28.63 10.83
N VAL A 385 5.05 27.51 10.21
CA VAL A 385 3.70 26.93 10.23
C VAL A 385 3.67 25.69 11.11
N VAL A 386 2.79 25.69 12.10
CA VAL A 386 2.67 24.64 13.11
C VAL A 386 2.04 23.39 12.51
N VAL A 387 2.71 22.25 12.67
CA VAL A 387 2.22 20.91 12.35
C VAL A 387 1.41 20.37 13.52
N GLU A 388 2.04 20.33 14.69
CA GLU A 388 1.47 19.86 15.94
C GLU A 388 1.89 20.79 17.08
N VAL A 389 0.97 21.01 18.02
CA VAL A 389 1.26 21.77 19.23
C VAL A 389 0.53 21.19 20.43
N ASP A 390 1.31 20.87 21.45
CA ASP A 390 0.87 20.65 22.81
C ASP A 390 0.80 21.99 23.53
N LEU A 391 -0.37 22.27 24.12
CA LEU A 391 -0.62 23.50 24.86
C LEU A 391 -1.00 23.14 26.29
N GLU A 392 -0.03 23.21 27.20
CA GLU A 392 -0.22 22.94 28.62
C GLU A 392 -0.43 24.27 29.34
N ILE A 393 -1.57 24.41 30.03
CA ILE A 393 -1.70 25.48 31.00
C ILE A 393 -0.81 25.09 32.16
N GLU A 394 0.25 25.85 32.43
CA GLU A 394 0.93 25.70 33.70
C GLU A 394 -0.08 26.08 34.79
N ASP A 395 -0.59 25.06 35.47
CA ASP A 395 -1.28 25.25 36.73
C ASP A 395 -0.36 26.11 37.60
N GLU A 396 -0.88 27.21 38.13
CA GLU A 396 -0.17 28.04 39.11
C GLU A 396 0.21 27.24 40.39
N ASP A 397 -0.02 25.93 40.43
CA ASP A 397 0.31 25.01 41.50
C ASP A 397 1.78 24.52 41.46
N ASP A 398 2.60 24.94 40.48
CA ASP A 398 4.04 24.61 40.42
C ASP A 398 4.95 25.78 40.85
N PHE A 399 4.38 26.84 41.44
CA PHE A 399 5.18 27.70 42.32
C PHE A 399 5.65 26.83 43.50
N GLU A 400 6.91 27.00 43.93
CA GLU A 400 7.32 26.44 45.22
C GLU A 400 6.48 27.11 46.30
N ASP A 401 5.39 26.45 46.70
CA ASP A 401 4.56 26.89 47.79
C ASP A 401 5.38 26.81 49.07
N TYR A 402 5.40 27.92 49.79
CA TYR A 402 6.05 28.02 51.07
C TYR A 402 4.98 28.10 52.15
N ASP A 403 5.11 27.23 53.15
CA ASP A 403 4.29 27.34 54.35
C ASP A 403 4.71 28.58 55.16
N PHE A 404 3.73 29.29 55.73
CA PHE A 404 3.95 30.29 56.76
C PHE A 404 3.07 30.00 57.98
N GLU A 405 3.61 30.27 59.16
CA GLU A 405 2.88 30.18 60.43
C GLU A 405 3.36 31.33 61.33
N GLY A 406 2.42 32.03 61.98
CA GLY A 406 2.73 32.93 63.08
C GLY A 406 1.65 33.94 63.41
N TYR A 407 1.88 34.69 64.49
CA TYR A 407 0.94 35.73 64.91
C TYR A 407 1.04 36.98 64.04
N VAL A 408 -0.12 37.51 63.67
CA VAL A 408 -0.25 38.76 62.92
C VAL A 408 0.12 39.96 63.81
N GLU A 409 1.12 40.74 63.41
CA GLU A 409 1.58 41.95 64.10
C GLU A 409 0.86 43.21 63.59
N SER A 410 0.61 43.31 62.28
CA SER A 410 -0.05 44.48 61.68
C SER A 410 -0.72 44.17 60.34
N VAL A 411 -1.70 44.99 59.95
CA VAL A 411 -2.44 44.90 58.69
C VAL A 411 -2.40 46.26 57.97
N ASP A 412 -2.18 46.26 56.65
CA ASP A 412 -2.28 47.44 55.79
C ASP A 412 -3.30 47.18 54.66
N LEU A 413 -4.51 47.74 54.83
CA LEU A 413 -5.59 47.63 53.85
C LEU A 413 -5.31 48.42 52.55
N THR A 414 -4.38 49.37 52.55
CA THR A 414 -4.05 50.14 51.34
C THR A 414 -3.13 49.33 50.43
N GLU A 415 -2.12 48.69 51.01
CA GLU A 415 -1.17 47.84 50.29
C GLU A 415 -1.65 46.39 50.16
N GLN A 416 -2.79 46.05 50.77
CA GLN A 416 -3.35 44.69 50.83
C GLN A 416 -2.36 43.69 51.43
N THR A 417 -1.81 44.03 52.60
CA THR A 417 -0.82 43.18 53.28
C THR A 417 -1.14 42.95 54.75
N PHE A 418 -0.58 41.89 55.30
CA PHE A 418 -0.38 41.74 56.73
C PHE A 418 1.05 41.31 57.04
N THR A 419 1.55 41.66 58.22
CA THR A 419 2.91 41.36 58.67
C THR A 419 2.85 40.47 59.90
N LEU A 420 3.58 39.37 59.88
CA LEU A 420 3.75 38.47 61.01
C LEU A 420 4.78 39.00 62.00
N THR A 421 4.70 38.57 63.26
CA THR A 421 5.66 38.93 64.32
C THR A 421 7.12 38.51 64.06
N ASN A 422 7.36 37.62 63.10
CA ASN A 422 8.68 37.25 62.62
C ASN A 422 9.28 38.25 61.60
N GLY A 423 8.49 39.25 61.18
CA GLY A 423 8.84 40.30 60.22
C GLY A 423 8.47 40.01 58.76
N MET A 424 7.89 38.85 58.47
CA MET A 424 7.42 38.46 57.14
C MET A 424 6.17 39.25 56.76
N THR A 425 6.10 39.76 55.52
CA THR A 425 4.97 40.56 55.02
C THR A 425 4.33 39.86 53.84
N LEU A 426 3.06 39.51 54.00
CA LEU A 426 2.28 38.71 53.08
C LEU A 426 1.26 39.58 52.35
N HIS A 427 1.17 39.44 51.04
CA HIS A 427 0.27 40.15 50.15
C HIS A 427 -0.98 39.32 49.87
N VAL A 428 -2.15 39.95 49.99
CA VAL A 428 -3.46 39.36 49.69
C VAL A 428 -3.96 39.95 48.38
N ASN A 429 -4.53 39.11 47.52
CA ASN A 429 -5.15 39.54 46.28
C ASN A 429 -6.60 39.01 46.18
N SER A 430 -7.21 39.08 44.99
CA SER A 430 -8.57 38.57 44.76
C SER A 430 -8.69 37.05 44.70
N GLU A 431 -7.58 36.33 44.54
CA GLU A 431 -7.51 34.87 44.50
C GLU A 431 -7.26 34.25 45.87
N THR A 432 -6.68 35.01 46.82
CA THR A 432 -6.39 34.52 48.17
C THR A 432 -7.62 33.89 48.83
N ARG A 433 -7.49 32.60 49.20
CA ARG A 433 -8.52 31.84 49.93
C ARG A 433 -8.38 32.09 51.43
N PHE A 434 -9.47 32.50 52.07
CA PHE A 434 -9.52 32.68 53.53
C PHE A 434 -10.32 31.55 54.18
N GLU A 435 -9.67 30.73 54.98
CA GLU A 435 -10.34 29.72 55.78
C GLU A 435 -10.55 30.13 57.25
N ASP A 436 -11.37 29.36 57.96
CA ASP A 436 -11.81 29.61 59.34
C ASP A 436 -12.48 30.95 59.71
N ASP A 437 -12.10 31.58 60.82
CA ASP A 437 -12.93 32.55 61.55
C ASP A 437 -13.00 33.91 60.87
N LEU A 438 -11.93 34.34 60.19
CA LEU A 438 -11.83 35.62 59.51
C LEU A 438 -11.72 35.40 58.00
N LYS A 439 -12.67 35.93 57.23
CA LYS A 439 -12.85 35.67 55.80
C LYS A 439 -12.34 36.77 54.89
N SER A 440 -11.63 37.76 55.44
CA SER A 440 -11.05 38.85 54.66
C SER A 440 -10.00 39.63 55.45
N LEU A 441 -9.18 40.39 54.72
CA LEU A 441 -8.20 41.30 55.30
C LEU A 441 -8.87 42.42 56.14
N ASP A 442 -10.09 42.86 55.77
CA ASP A 442 -10.88 43.81 56.55
C ASP A 442 -11.30 43.23 57.91
N GLU A 443 -11.71 41.96 57.95
CA GLU A 443 -12.06 41.26 59.19
C GLU A 443 -10.83 41.04 60.07
N LEU A 444 -9.67 40.74 59.46
CA LEU A 444 -8.39 40.66 60.14
C LEU A 444 -7.97 42.01 60.77
N GLU A 445 -8.03 43.11 60.01
CA GLU A 445 -7.72 44.44 60.53
C GLU A 445 -8.63 44.79 61.70
N HIS A 446 -9.93 44.48 61.58
CA HIS A 446 -10.88 44.74 62.64
C HIS A 446 -10.51 43.98 63.91
N ALA A 447 -10.22 42.67 63.84
CA ALA A 447 -9.85 41.85 64.98
C ALA A 447 -8.57 42.38 65.68
N ILE A 448 -7.54 42.72 64.91
CA ILE A 448 -6.30 43.31 65.44
C ILE A 448 -6.58 44.68 66.11
N SER A 449 -7.46 45.50 65.52
CA SER A 449 -7.84 46.81 66.08
C SER A 449 -8.59 46.71 67.41
N GLU A 450 -9.34 45.61 67.62
CA GLU A 450 -10.04 45.29 68.87
C GLU A 450 -9.11 44.67 69.93
N GLY A 451 -7.88 44.36 69.56
CA GLY A 451 -6.84 43.83 70.44
C GLY A 451 -6.86 42.31 70.59
N TYR A 452 -7.50 41.60 69.66
CA TYR A 452 -7.37 40.14 69.56
C TYR A 452 -5.97 39.75 69.09
N THR A 453 -5.51 38.60 69.56
CA THR A 453 -4.35 37.92 68.96
C THR A 453 -4.89 37.03 67.86
N VAL A 454 -4.31 37.11 66.66
CA VAL A 454 -4.69 36.27 65.53
C VAL A 454 -3.46 35.49 65.09
N GLU A 455 -3.60 34.16 65.06
CA GLU A 455 -2.64 33.25 64.44
C GLU A 455 -3.00 33.10 62.97
N ALA A 456 -1.99 33.16 62.11
CA ALA A 456 -2.12 32.96 60.68
C ALA A 456 -1.24 31.79 60.26
N ASP A 457 -1.83 30.81 59.59
CA ASP A 457 -1.18 29.65 59.01
C ASP A 457 -1.65 29.50 57.55
N GLY A 458 -0.77 29.11 56.63
CA GLY A 458 -1.15 28.96 55.24
C GLY A 458 0.01 28.87 54.27
N GLU A 459 -0.30 29.05 52.99
CA GLU A 459 0.61 28.87 51.87
C GLU A 459 0.76 30.18 51.07
N TYR A 460 1.96 30.44 50.57
CA TYR A 460 2.25 31.59 49.70
C TYR A 460 3.26 31.21 48.63
N TYR A 461 3.21 31.94 47.50
CA TYR A 461 4.25 31.92 46.48
C TYR A 461 4.98 33.27 46.42
N VAL A 462 6.14 33.30 45.76
CA VAL A 462 6.88 34.54 45.51
C VAL A 462 6.64 35.00 44.07
N ASP A 463 5.96 36.13 43.89
CA ASP A 463 5.65 36.63 42.55
C ASP A 463 6.88 37.16 41.80
N SER A 464 6.71 37.51 40.52
CA SER A 464 7.77 38.06 39.66
C SER A 464 8.40 39.38 40.17
N SER A 465 7.74 40.07 41.11
CA SER A 465 8.24 41.28 41.76
C SER A 465 8.98 40.98 43.08
N GLY A 466 9.06 39.71 43.49
CA GLY A 466 9.65 39.25 44.74
C GLY A 466 8.76 39.50 45.95
N ARG A 467 7.43 39.54 45.77
CA ARG A 467 6.45 39.69 46.85
C ARG A 467 5.91 38.33 47.27
N ASP A 468 5.76 38.12 48.57
CA ASP A 468 5.15 36.93 49.15
C ASP A 468 3.62 37.05 49.00
N VAL A 469 3.00 36.33 48.07
CA VAL A 469 1.55 36.41 47.76
C VAL A 469 0.84 35.19 48.31
N VAL A 470 -0.19 35.42 49.14
CA VAL A 470 -0.94 34.38 49.85
C VAL A 470 -1.86 33.64 48.89
N ILE A 471 -1.72 32.32 48.86
CA ILE A 471 -2.60 31.38 48.17
C ILE A 471 -3.82 31.10 49.05
N GLU A 472 -3.54 30.65 50.27
CA GLU A 472 -4.53 30.27 51.27
C GLU A 472 -4.06 30.70 52.67
N VAL A 473 -5.00 31.14 53.51
CA VAL A 473 -4.71 31.51 54.89
C VAL A 473 -5.85 31.16 55.83
N ASP A 474 -5.49 30.47 56.89
CA ASP A 474 -6.29 30.22 58.09
C ASP A 474 -6.00 31.31 59.11
N LEU A 475 -7.05 32.01 59.54
CA LEU A 475 -6.96 33.10 60.51
C LEU A 475 -7.76 32.74 61.77
N GLU A 476 -7.07 32.23 62.79
CA GLU A 476 -7.69 31.82 64.06
C GLU A 476 -7.54 32.93 65.13
N ILE A 477 -8.67 33.35 65.71
CA ILE A 477 -8.64 34.24 66.87
C ILE A 477 -8.29 33.41 68.11
N GLU A 478 -7.11 33.67 68.65
CA GLU A 478 -6.68 33.12 69.93
C GLU A 478 -7.49 33.79 71.05
N ASN A 479 -8.54 33.09 71.49
CA ASN A 479 -9.29 33.46 72.67
C ASN A 479 -8.38 33.23 73.87
N GLY A 480 -7.70 34.29 74.32
CA GLY A 480 -6.91 34.25 75.54
C GLY A 480 -7.74 33.63 76.66
N ASP A 481 -7.36 32.41 77.08
CA ASP A 481 -7.97 31.72 78.20
C ASP A 481 -8.05 32.71 79.38
N ASP A 482 -9.28 33.00 79.81
CA ASP A 482 -9.62 33.79 80.98
C ASP A 482 -8.71 33.44 82.17
N ASP A 483 -7.86 34.38 82.59
CA ASP A 483 -7.13 34.37 83.87
C ASP A 483 -7.85 35.27 84.91
#